data_AF-A0A543DZH7-F1
#
_entry.id   AF-A0A543DZH7-F1
#
_cell.length_a   1.000
_cell.length_b   1.000
_cell.length_c   1.000
_cell.angle_alpha   90.00
_cell.angle_beta   90.00
_cell.angle_gamma   90.00
#
_symmetry.space_group_name_H-M   'P 1'
#
loop_
_entity.id
_entity.type
_entity.pdbx_description
1 polymer ?
#
loop_
_entity_poly.entity_id
_entity_poly.type
_entity_poly.pdbx_seq_one_letter_code
_entity_poly.pdbx_strand_id
1 'polypeptide(L)'
;MLISPDPSTDARTAVATRSGDPAPPRTRVVGVDVARGAALLGMMAVHVLDSFDEQDAPTATTLVAAGRSAATFVLVAGVSLAFLSGGRHVVRGSARTAVAGGLVVRALLIGAIGLALGTLSERNGVDGILPFYAVLFLLAVPLIGRPPPVPAGVAAAVAVAGPVLLVAAAGLPLPEPDSDPTFTALVQDPLGVAAQLFVTGAYPVVVYFAYLCAGLAIGRLDLASRRVAWWLFGGGVALAVLARLVSALVLYPLGGFAALMSGSASGDTAAETARILLWDPDPATSWWYLALPAPHSGTTVDLVHTLGSAVAVLGAALLLTRPGIPARLLAPFAAAGSMALTLYSAHLVLLATGVLEDEPVVLFVLMVVGAGVFAVVWRRWLGQGPLERVVAIVAGTARRRLAERLSRRPGDPPADRGAAARGTRVAQFVVPVACAAAVALALVLVARPAPESVEGEVAGAGTVAAPAPPAAAAPPPDPAPAVVADPGPGPAPDLDRYCVLSEQVDAADDQHPDDPVAFIGEARGPLADMPRVAPAEIRDAVAVSVADTLAEAGEPGVQAPDEGALDQAEERIDSYEEENCP
;
A
#
# COMPACT_ATOMS: atom_id res chain seq x y z
N MET A 1 86.86 38.02 -24.90
CA MET A 1 85.94 38.56 -23.87
C MET A 1 85.86 37.58 -22.71
N LEU A 2 85.35 38.03 -21.56
CA LEU A 2 85.63 37.46 -20.24
C LEU A 2 84.55 36.48 -19.72
N ILE A 3 85.00 35.44 -19.01
CA ILE A 3 84.48 34.89 -17.71
C ILE A 3 83.02 34.34 -17.64
N SER A 4 82.90 33.10 -17.12
CA SER A 4 81.70 32.50 -16.48
C SER A 4 81.80 32.61 -14.93
N PRO A 5 80.70 32.74 -14.16
CA PRO A 5 79.79 31.63 -13.77
C PRO A 5 78.29 32.07 -13.82
N ASP A 6 77.25 31.54 -13.14
CA ASP A 6 77.04 30.50 -12.10
C ASP A 6 75.56 29.98 -12.13
N PRO A 7 75.18 28.79 -11.56
CA PRO A 7 73.81 28.29 -11.62
C PRO A 7 73.00 28.48 -10.31
N SER A 8 71.89 29.23 -10.34
CA SER A 8 70.79 29.11 -9.35
C SER A 8 69.53 29.91 -9.73
N THR A 9 68.41 29.58 -9.08
CA THR A 9 67.12 30.31 -9.09
C THR A 9 66.07 29.91 -10.13
N ASP A 10 65.68 28.62 -10.14
CA ASP A 10 64.35 28.22 -10.61
C ASP A 10 63.28 28.71 -9.61
N ALA A 11 62.74 29.91 -9.84
CA ALA A 11 61.71 30.52 -9.01
C ALA A 11 60.47 30.93 -9.81
N ARG A 12 59.45 30.07 -9.74
CA ARG A 12 58.01 30.38 -9.89
C ARG A 12 57.54 30.89 -11.26
N THR A 13 57.00 29.96 -12.04
CA THR A 13 55.74 30.20 -12.78
C THR A 13 54.87 28.95 -12.78
N ALA A 14 54.33 28.59 -11.61
CA ALA A 14 53.25 27.63 -11.53
C ALA A 14 52.01 28.21 -12.23
N VAL A 15 51.76 27.77 -13.46
CA VAL A 15 50.55 28.12 -14.21
C VAL A 15 49.36 27.52 -13.45
N ALA A 16 48.65 28.36 -12.72
CA ALA A 16 47.42 27.99 -12.05
C ALA A 16 46.35 27.64 -13.09
N THR A 17 46.21 26.34 -13.37
CA THR A 17 45.08 25.80 -14.14
C THR A 17 43.80 26.16 -13.40
N ARG A 18 43.01 27.07 -13.97
CA ARG A 18 41.74 27.54 -13.38
C ARG A 18 40.79 26.35 -13.28
N SER A 19 40.63 25.82 -12.07
CA SER A 19 39.60 24.84 -11.73
C SER A 19 38.23 25.53 -11.75
N GLY A 20 37.62 25.63 -12.94
CA GLY A 20 36.38 26.37 -13.13
C GLY A 20 35.52 25.93 -14.32
N ASP A 21 35.88 24.83 -15.00
CA ASP A 21 35.06 24.29 -16.08
C ASP A 21 33.84 23.55 -15.47
N PRO A 22 32.59 23.95 -15.78
CA PRO A 22 31.42 23.29 -15.23
C PRO A 22 31.36 21.85 -15.75
N ALA A 23 31.24 20.88 -14.83
CA ALA A 23 31.11 19.48 -15.20
C ALA A 23 29.98 19.30 -16.23
N PRO A 24 30.21 18.54 -17.33
CA PRO A 24 29.30 18.48 -18.45
C PRO A 24 27.89 18.09 -18.00
N PRO A 25 26.83 18.72 -18.54
CA PRO A 25 25.47 18.50 -18.08
C PRO A 25 25.12 17.02 -18.18
N ARG A 26 24.80 16.40 -17.03
CA ARG A 26 24.48 14.97 -16.94
C ARG A 26 23.35 14.64 -17.91
N THR A 27 23.67 13.86 -18.95
CA THR A 27 22.73 13.51 -20.02
C THR A 27 21.52 12.79 -19.44
N ARG A 28 20.35 13.43 -19.51
CA ARG A 28 19.10 12.88 -18.98
C ARG A 28 18.67 11.67 -19.81
N VAL A 29 18.49 10.52 -19.17
CA VAL A 29 18.11 9.28 -19.87
C VAL A 29 16.60 9.28 -20.11
N VAL A 30 16.17 9.83 -21.26
CA VAL A 30 14.76 10.06 -21.61
C VAL A 30 13.88 8.82 -21.44
N GLY A 31 14.37 7.63 -21.80
CA GLY A 31 13.64 6.37 -21.62
C GLY A 31 13.21 6.07 -20.18
N VAL A 32 13.96 6.55 -19.17
CA VAL A 32 13.57 6.40 -17.75
C VAL A 32 12.37 7.29 -17.42
N ASP A 33 12.30 8.50 -17.98
CA ASP A 33 11.14 9.37 -17.79
C ASP A 33 9.93 8.91 -18.62
N VAL A 34 10.14 8.32 -19.80
CA VAL A 34 9.05 7.65 -20.56
C VAL A 34 8.47 6.47 -19.77
N ALA A 35 9.32 5.61 -19.19
CA ALA A 35 8.86 4.50 -18.35
C ALA A 35 8.08 5.01 -17.12
N ARG A 36 8.52 6.10 -16.48
CA ARG A 36 7.77 6.74 -15.38
C ARG A 36 6.42 7.31 -15.84
N GLY A 37 6.38 7.90 -17.04
CA GLY A 37 5.15 8.45 -17.61
C GLY A 37 4.14 7.37 -18.01
N ALA A 38 4.60 6.26 -18.59
CA ALA A 38 3.76 5.12 -18.90
C ALA A 38 3.20 4.47 -17.62
N ALA A 39 4.02 4.28 -16.59
CA ALA A 39 3.58 3.79 -15.29
C ALA A 39 2.53 4.71 -14.63
N LEU A 40 2.72 6.03 -14.71
CA LEU A 40 1.75 7.00 -14.20
C LEU A 40 0.40 6.91 -14.92
N LEU A 41 0.40 6.87 -16.26
CA LEU A 41 -0.85 6.77 -17.03
C LEU A 41 -1.53 5.41 -16.82
N GLY A 42 -0.76 4.36 -16.56
CA GLY A 42 -1.32 3.05 -16.21
C GLY A 42 -1.90 3.00 -14.79
N MET A 43 -1.34 3.72 -13.80
CA MET A 43 -1.99 3.91 -12.49
C MET A 43 -3.29 4.73 -12.64
N MET A 44 -3.24 5.84 -13.38
CA MET A 44 -4.43 6.64 -13.72
C MET A 44 -5.51 5.85 -14.47
N ALA A 45 -5.17 4.78 -15.18
CA ALA A 45 -6.14 3.95 -15.87
C ALA A 45 -6.85 2.98 -14.92
N VAL A 46 -6.13 2.33 -14.01
CA VAL A 46 -6.74 1.39 -13.03
C VAL A 46 -7.46 2.08 -11.88
N HIS A 47 -7.20 3.37 -11.65
CA HIS A 47 -7.93 4.18 -10.65
C HIS A 47 -9.22 4.83 -11.20
N VAL A 48 -9.58 4.57 -12.47
CA VAL A 48 -10.69 5.27 -13.14
C VAL A 48 -11.50 4.36 -14.04
N LEU A 49 -10.87 3.46 -14.80
CA LEU A 49 -11.58 2.51 -15.65
C LEU A 49 -11.91 1.26 -14.86
N ASP A 50 -13.07 0.68 -15.15
CA ASP A 50 -13.60 -0.48 -14.46
C ASP A 50 -12.63 -1.66 -14.51
N SER A 51 -12.52 -2.36 -13.37
CA SER A 51 -11.64 -3.52 -13.26
C SER A 51 -12.19 -4.73 -14.00
N PHE A 52 -13.52 -4.82 -14.12
CA PHE A 52 -14.27 -5.89 -14.79
C PHE A 52 -15.30 -5.28 -15.75
N ASP A 53 -15.73 -6.07 -16.74
CA ASP A 53 -16.83 -5.71 -17.64
C ASP A 53 -18.18 -6.28 -17.19
N GLU A 54 -19.24 -5.99 -17.94
CA GLU A 54 -20.62 -6.50 -17.74
C GLU A 54 -20.75 -8.04 -17.78
N GLN A 55 -19.65 -8.79 -17.97
CA GLN A 55 -19.61 -10.26 -17.94
C GLN A 55 -18.65 -10.78 -16.85
N ASP A 56 -18.32 -9.94 -15.87
CA ASP A 56 -17.34 -10.20 -14.80
C ASP A 56 -15.94 -10.59 -15.31
N ALA A 57 -15.63 -10.27 -16.57
CA ALA A 57 -14.32 -10.55 -17.14
C ALA A 57 -13.37 -9.37 -16.88
N PRO A 58 -12.10 -9.63 -16.52
CA PRO A 58 -11.13 -8.58 -16.20
C PRO A 58 -10.81 -7.74 -17.43
N THR A 59 -10.97 -6.41 -17.34
CA THR A 59 -10.79 -5.53 -18.50
C THR A 59 -9.35 -5.54 -19.02
N ALA A 60 -9.17 -5.11 -20.28
CA ALA A 60 -7.85 -4.98 -20.87
C ALA A 60 -6.92 -4.04 -20.08
N THR A 61 -7.50 -3.06 -19.36
CA THR A 61 -6.77 -2.18 -18.43
C THR A 61 -6.21 -2.97 -17.26
N THR A 62 -7.06 -3.72 -16.56
CA THR A 62 -6.68 -4.60 -15.42
C THR A 62 -5.59 -5.59 -15.82
N LEU A 63 -5.78 -6.28 -16.95
CA LEU A 63 -4.84 -7.27 -17.48
C LEU A 63 -3.44 -6.72 -17.78
N VAL A 64 -3.33 -5.44 -18.17
CA VAL A 64 -2.07 -4.82 -18.63
C VAL A 64 -1.43 -3.90 -17.58
N ALA A 65 -2.23 -3.23 -16.74
CA ALA A 65 -1.77 -2.15 -15.86
C ALA A 65 -1.81 -2.48 -14.36
N ALA A 66 -2.77 -3.29 -13.88
CA ALA A 66 -2.88 -3.63 -12.46
C ALA A 66 -1.61 -4.35 -11.97
N GLY A 67 -1.12 -3.96 -10.77
CA GLY A 67 0.17 -4.34 -10.18
C GLY A 67 1.40 -3.78 -10.92
N ARG A 68 1.44 -3.98 -12.24
CA ARG A 68 2.57 -3.68 -13.14
C ARG A 68 2.91 -2.20 -13.22
N SER A 69 1.90 -1.33 -13.18
CA SER A 69 2.10 0.12 -13.18
C SER A 69 2.79 0.60 -11.89
N ALA A 70 2.30 0.18 -10.73
CA ALA A 70 2.93 0.47 -9.44
C ALA A 70 4.36 -0.10 -9.34
N ALA A 71 4.58 -1.36 -9.69
CA ALA A 71 5.90 -1.99 -9.75
C ALA A 71 6.87 -1.22 -10.67
N THR A 72 6.41 -0.79 -11.85
CA THR A 72 7.20 0.02 -12.79
C THR A 72 7.55 1.38 -12.19
N PHE A 73 6.60 2.02 -11.49
CA PHE A 73 6.82 3.29 -10.82
C PHE A 73 7.92 3.18 -9.75
N VAL A 74 7.88 2.12 -8.92
CA VAL A 74 8.84 1.88 -7.82
C VAL A 74 10.23 1.54 -8.37
N LEU A 75 10.30 0.68 -9.39
CA LEU A 75 11.55 0.33 -10.05
C LEU A 75 12.21 1.57 -10.69
N VAL A 76 11.45 2.41 -11.37
CA VAL A 76 11.96 3.65 -11.96
C VAL A 76 12.35 4.68 -10.88
N ALA A 77 11.69 4.70 -9.71
CA ALA A 77 12.14 5.48 -8.56
C ALA A 77 13.52 5.01 -8.05
N GLY A 78 13.76 3.70 -8.00
CA GLY A 78 15.07 3.10 -7.70
C GLY A 78 16.16 3.52 -8.70
N VAL A 79 15.87 3.48 -10.00
CA VAL A 79 16.79 3.97 -11.07
C VAL A 79 17.10 5.46 -10.87
N SER A 80 16.11 6.25 -10.51
CA SER A 80 16.25 7.69 -10.24
C SER A 80 17.16 7.94 -9.04
N LEU A 81 17.05 7.11 -8.00
CA LEU A 81 17.91 7.16 -6.82
C LEU A 81 19.36 6.77 -7.13
N ALA A 82 19.58 5.81 -8.04
CA ALA A 82 20.91 5.48 -8.53
C ALA A 82 21.59 6.71 -9.14
N PHE A 83 20.91 7.44 -10.04
CA PHE A 83 21.46 8.65 -10.66
C PHE A 83 21.77 9.76 -9.64
N LEU A 84 20.89 9.99 -8.66
CA LEU A 84 21.11 10.93 -7.56
C LEU A 84 22.33 10.55 -6.70
N SER A 85 22.64 9.26 -6.58
CA SER A 85 23.77 8.69 -5.84
C SER A 85 24.99 8.34 -6.70
N GLY A 86 25.09 8.91 -7.91
CA GLY A 86 26.28 8.85 -8.78
C GLY A 86 26.18 7.94 -10.00
N GLY A 87 25.06 7.21 -10.15
CA GLY A 87 24.84 6.25 -11.24
C GLY A 87 25.90 5.16 -11.20
N ARG A 88 26.60 4.96 -12.33
CA ARG A 88 27.72 4.00 -12.45
C ARG A 88 28.86 4.26 -11.44
N HIS A 89 29.09 5.51 -11.04
CA HIS A 89 30.16 5.89 -10.11
C HIS A 89 29.59 6.29 -8.75
N VAL A 90 29.45 5.28 -7.89
CA VAL A 90 28.84 5.34 -6.57
C VAL A 90 29.49 6.39 -5.66
N VAL A 91 28.68 7.27 -5.05
CA VAL A 91 29.17 8.27 -4.09
C VAL A 91 29.75 7.64 -2.81
N ARG A 92 30.84 8.22 -2.31
CA ARG A 92 31.57 7.79 -1.10
C ARG A 92 31.83 8.96 -0.14
N GLY A 93 32.25 8.66 1.08
CA GLY A 93 32.65 9.65 2.09
C GLY A 93 31.57 10.69 2.40
N SER A 94 31.99 11.94 2.61
CA SER A 94 31.11 13.09 2.88
C SER A 94 30.06 13.33 1.80
N ALA A 95 30.39 13.10 0.52
CA ALA A 95 29.45 13.23 -0.60
C ALA A 95 28.29 12.24 -0.49
N ARG A 96 28.54 10.99 -0.02
CA ARG A 96 27.47 10.03 0.27
C ARG A 96 26.57 10.52 1.39
N THR A 97 27.14 11.03 2.48
CA THR A 97 26.38 11.55 3.62
C THR A 97 25.51 12.75 3.23
N ALA A 98 26.03 13.65 2.40
CA ALA A 98 25.27 14.76 1.85
C ALA A 98 24.08 14.29 0.98
N VAL A 99 24.29 13.32 0.08
CA VAL A 99 23.21 12.72 -0.73
C VAL A 99 22.19 12.01 0.15
N ALA A 100 22.62 11.28 1.18
CA ALA A 100 21.73 10.62 2.15
C ALA A 100 20.84 11.63 2.88
N GLY A 101 21.39 12.74 3.39
CA GLY A 101 20.59 13.79 4.03
C GLY A 101 19.56 14.42 3.09
N GLY A 102 19.92 14.64 1.82
CA GLY A 102 18.97 15.06 0.79
C GLY A 102 17.87 14.01 0.51
N LEU A 103 18.21 12.72 0.52
CA LEU A 103 17.25 11.63 0.33
C LEU A 103 16.25 11.54 1.49
N VAL A 104 16.72 11.62 2.74
CA VAL A 104 15.86 11.63 3.93
C VAL A 104 14.88 12.79 3.88
N VAL A 105 15.33 14.01 3.56
CA VAL A 105 14.43 15.16 3.42
C VAL A 105 13.44 14.98 2.26
N ARG A 106 13.85 14.39 1.13
CA ARG A 106 12.92 14.03 0.06
C ARG A 106 11.88 13.00 0.51
N ALA A 107 12.29 11.97 1.26
CA ALA A 107 11.40 10.93 1.77
C ALA A 107 10.35 11.54 2.72
N LEU A 108 10.78 12.34 3.69
CA LEU A 108 9.88 13.02 4.63
C LEU A 108 8.87 13.95 3.93
N LEU A 109 9.30 14.70 2.91
CA LEU A 109 8.38 15.56 2.15
C LEU A 109 7.38 14.77 1.30
N ILE A 110 7.80 13.65 0.72
CA ILE A 110 6.89 12.77 -0.05
C ILE A 110 5.91 12.07 0.90
N GLY A 111 6.38 11.60 2.06
CA GLY A 111 5.52 11.05 3.11
C GLY A 111 4.51 12.07 3.61
N ALA A 112 4.92 13.30 3.91
CA ALA A 112 4.00 14.36 4.34
C ALA A 112 2.97 14.74 3.26
N ILE A 113 3.30 14.65 1.97
CA ILE A 113 2.33 14.81 0.87
C ILE A 113 1.39 13.59 0.81
N GLY A 114 1.91 12.37 1.03
CA GLY A 114 1.11 11.15 1.11
C GLY A 114 0.08 11.20 2.24
N LEU A 115 0.53 11.48 3.47
CA LEU A 115 -0.33 11.60 4.66
C LEU A 115 -1.38 12.72 4.55
N ALA A 116 -1.13 13.73 3.70
CA ALA A 116 -2.09 14.79 3.37
C ALA A 116 -3.09 14.39 2.27
N LEU A 117 -2.76 13.40 1.44
CA LEU A 117 -3.63 12.87 0.40
C LEU A 117 -4.43 11.66 0.89
N GLY A 118 -3.94 10.93 1.89
CA GLY A 118 -4.67 9.83 2.53
C GLY A 118 -5.99 10.28 3.15
N THR A 119 -6.11 11.55 3.58
CA THR A 119 -7.39 12.15 4.03
C THR A 119 -8.41 12.38 2.90
N LEU A 120 -8.11 11.92 1.69
CA LEU A 120 -9.01 11.92 0.53
C LEU A 120 -9.29 10.50 0.02
N SER A 121 -8.70 9.46 0.62
CA SER A 121 -8.78 8.06 0.15
C SER A 121 -10.23 7.55 0.14
N GLU A 122 -10.94 7.71 1.26
CA GLU A 122 -12.38 7.45 1.42
C GLU A 122 -13.25 8.08 0.32
N ARG A 123 -12.82 9.20 -0.28
CA ARG A 123 -13.57 9.93 -1.32
C ARG A 123 -13.15 9.60 -2.75
N ASN A 124 -12.06 8.88 -2.94
CA ASN A 124 -11.55 8.56 -4.27
C ASN A 124 -11.37 7.06 -4.53
N GLY A 125 -11.53 6.20 -3.52
CA GLY A 125 -11.42 4.74 -3.65
C GLY A 125 -10.03 4.26 -4.07
N VAL A 126 -8.96 5.02 -3.77
CA VAL A 126 -7.60 4.74 -4.26
C VAL A 126 -6.56 4.73 -3.14
N ASP A 127 -5.87 3.60 -3.01
CA ASP A 127 -4.71 3.46 -2.12
C ASP A 127 -3.52 4.35 -2.54
N GLY A 128 -3.05 5.15 -1.59
CA GLY A 128 -1.97 6.10 -1.77
C GLY A 128 -0.59 5.49 -1.58
N ILE A 129 0.15 5.27 -2.67
CA ILE A 129 1.51 4.67 -2.61
C ILE A 129 2.58 5.59 -1.96
N LEU A 130 2.27 6.86 -1.65
CA LEU A 130 3.26 7.88 -1.25
C LEU A 130 3.84 7.71 0.17
N PRO A 131 3.08 7.36 1.22
CA PRO A 131 3.63 7.04 2.54
C PRO A 131 4.61 5.86 2.48
N PHE A 132 4.24 4.78 1.79
CA PHE A 132 5.10 3.62 1.52
C PHE A 132 6.40 4.04 0.82
N TYR A 133 6.32 4.93 -0.18
CA TYR A 133 7.48 5.52 -0.87
C TYR A 133 8.47 6.23 0.05
N ALA A 134 7.98 6.92 1.09
CA ALA A 134 8.84 7.56 2.07
C ALA A 134 9.69 6.51 2.80
N VAL A 135 9.06 5.45 3.31
CA VAL A 135 9.74 4.34 3.99
C VAL A 135 10.74 3.64 3.06
N LEU A 136 10.32 3.33 1.83
CA LEU A 136 11.18 2.75 0.78
C LEU A 136 12.46 3.60 0.54
N PHE A 137 12.32 4.92 0.45
CA PHE A 137 13.48 5.82 0.28
C PHE A 137 14.37 5.91 1.53
N LEU A 138 13.83 5.82 2.74
CA LEU A 138 14.61 5.76 3.98
C LEU A 138 15.41 4.46 4.07
N LEU A 139 14.80 3.30 3.78
CA LEU A 139 15.46 2.00 3.74
C LEU A 139 16.54 1.90 2.65
N ALA A 140 16.43 2.69 1.57
CA ALA A 140 17.45 2.75 0.53
C ALA A 140 18.73 3.52 0.93
N VAL A 141 18.70 4.39 1.95
CA VAL A 141 19.86 5.17 2.44
C VAL A 141 21.15 4.34 2.67
N PRO A 142 21.13 3.18 3.34
CA PRO A 142 22.31 2.30 3.45
C PRO A 142 22.83 1.77 2.10
N LEU A 143 21.96 1.61 1.09
CA LEU A 143 22.27 1.00 -0.20
C LEU A 143 22.80 1.98 -1.25
N ILE A 144 22.54 3.29 -1.12
CA ILE A 144 22.98 4.30 -2.11
C ILE A 144 24.50 4.33 -2.34
N GLY A 145 25.28 3.90 -1.34
CA GLY A 145 26.75 3.86 -1.37
C GLY A 145 27.38 2.51 -1.73
N ARG A 146 26.59 1.54 -2.18
CA ARG A 146 27.03 0.16 -2.49
C ARG A 146 27.22 -0.05 -4.02
N PRO A 147 27.99 -1.05 -4.47
CA PRO A 147 28.05 -1.40 -5.90
C PRO A 147 26.78 -2.15 -6.36
N PRO A 148 26.54 -2.35 -7.68
CA PRO A 148 25.34 -3.01 -8.22
C PRO A 148 24.93 -4.36 -7.62
N PRO A 149 25.83 -5.33 -7.33
CA PRO A 149 25.40 -6.65 -6.85
C PRO A 149 24.78 -6.63 -5.44
N VAL A 150 25.03 -5.59 -4.64
CA VAL A 150 24.48 -5.50 -3.28
C VAL A 150 22.97 -5.24 -3.28
N PRO A 151 22.43 -4.16 -3.88
CA PRO A 151 20.98 -4.01 -3.98
C PRO A 151 20.34 -5.05 -4.89
N ALA A 152 21.05 -5.64 -5.86
CA ALA A 152 20.51 -6.80 -6.60
C ALA A 152 20.32 -8.02 -5.68
N GLY A 153 21.28 -8.33 -4.82
CA GLY A 153 21.17 -9.39 -3.81
C GLY A 153 20.11 -9.09 -2.75
N VAL A 154 19.96 -7.82 -2.33
CA VAL A 154 18.85 -7.40 -1.45
C VAL A 154 17.51 -7.56 -2.16
N ALA A 155 17.38 -7.15 -3.42
CA ALA A 155 16.15 -7.32 -4.20
C ALA A 155 15.76 -8.81 -4.31
N ALA A 156 16.73 -9.69 -4.60
CA ALA A 156 16.50 -11.13 -4.65
C ALA A 156 16.13 -11.72 -3.27
N ALA A 157 16.79 -11.30 -2.20
CA ALA A 157 16.47 -11.76 -0.85
C ALA A 157 15.06 -11.31 -0.41
N VAL A 158 14.69 -10.05 -0.69
CA VAL A 158 13.35 -9.50 -0.43
C VAL A 158 12.30 -10.18 -1.31
N ALA A 159 12.62 -10.49 -2.58
CA ALA A 159 11.69 -11.18 -3.47
C ALA A 159 11.39 -12.64 -3.08
N VAL A 160 12.22 -13.25 -2.23
CA VAL A 160 11.97 -14.58 -1.65
C VAL A 160 11.37 -14.47 -0.25
N ALA A 161 11.94 -13.62 0.62
CA ALA A 161 11.52 -13.53 2.02
C ALA A 161 10.26 -12.69 2.23
N GLY A 162 10.04 -11.63 1.46
CA GLY A 162 8.90 -10.71 1.61
C GLY A 162 7.55 -11.42 1.49
N PRO A 163 7.27 -12.13 0.39
CA PRO A 163 6.02 -12.89 0.23
C PRO A 163 5.81 -13.96 1.31
N VAL A 164 6.88 -14.64 1.71
CA VAL A 164 6.85 -15.64 2.80
C VAL A 164 6.52 -14.99 4.15
N LEU A 165 7.02 -13.77 4.40
CA LEU A 165 6.69 -13.00 5.61
C LEU A 165 5.24 -12.52 5.61
N LEU A 166 4.65 -12.16 4.46
CA LEU A 166 3.22 -11.83 4.36
C LEU A 166 2.34 -13.04 4.69
N VAL A 167 2.56 -14.18 4.02
CA VAL A 167 1.81 -15.42 4.27
C VAL A 167 2.00 -15.94 5.70
N ALA A 168 3.18 -15.73 6.31
CA ALA A 168 3.41 -16.06 7.72
C ALA A 168 2.77 -15.06 8.70
N ALA A 169 2.48 -13.83 8.26
CA ALA A 169 1.82 -12.79 9.07
C ALA A 169 0.29 -12.82 8.95
N ALA A 170 -0.26 -13.40 7.89
CA ALA A 170 -1.70 -13.57 7.63
C ALA A 170 -2.52 -14.15 8.81
N GLY A 171 -1.92 -14.99 9.64
CA GLY A 171 -2.58 -15.58 10.81
C GLY A 171 -2.37 -14.82 12.12
N LEU A 172 -1.84 -13.59 12.08
CA LEU A 172 -1.59 -12.76 13.26
C LEU A 172 -2.69 -11.68 13.37
N PRO A 173 -3.15 -11.34 14.58
CA PRO A 173 -4.08 -10.23 14.81
C PRO A 173 -3.34 -8.89 14.66
N LEU A 174 -3.00 -8.53 13.42
CA LEU A 174 -2.46 -7.23 13.05
C LEU A 174 -3.62 -6.27 12.74
N PRO A 175 -3.49 -4.96 13.01
CA PRO A 175 -4.47 -3.99 12.57
C PRO A 175 -4.62 -4.01 11.05
N GLU A 176 -5.83 -4.32 10.60
CA GLU A 176 -6.26 -4.11 9.22
C GLU A 176 -6.76 -2.67 9.11
N PRO A 177 -6.30 -1.89 8.12
CA PRO A 177 -6.57 -0.46 8.08
C PRO A 177 -7.70 -0.12 7.12
N ASP A 178 -8.79 0.47 7.63
CA ASP A 178 -9.97 0.88 6.85
C ASP A 178 -9.70 2.01 5.86
N SER A 179 -8.55 2.70 5.99
CA SER A 179 -8.18 3.85 5.16
C SER A 179 -6.67 4.05 5.02
N ASP A 180 -6.30 4.85 4.03
CA ASP A 180 -4.92 5.18 3.67
C ASP A 180 -4.19 5.95 4.79
N PRO A 181 -2.86 5.77 5.01
CA PRO A 181 -2.19 6.37 6.17
C PRO A 181 -2.34 7.89 6.25
N THR A 182 -2.95 8.40 7.34
CA THR A 182 -3.15 9.85 7.56
C THR A 182 -2.23 10.41 8.66
N PHE A 183 -2.16 11.75 8.77
CA PHE A 183 -1.51 12.40 9.92
C PHE A 183 -2.20 12.07 11.25
N THR A 184 -3.52 11.89 11.24
CA THR A 184 -4.33 11.58 12.42
C THR A 184 -4.01 10.16 12.91
N ALA A 185 -4.10 9.17 12.00
CA ALA A 185 -3.71 7.80 12.27
C ALA A 185 -2.26 7.67 12.77
N LEU A 186 -1.30 8.38 12.16
CA LEU A 186 0.11 8.36 12.59
C LEU A 186 0.33 8.89 14.02
N VAL A 187 -0.58 9.72 14.55
CA VAL A 187 -0.51 10.26 15.92
C VAL A 187 -1.30 9.40 16.91
N GLN A 188 -2.45 8.87 16.49
CA GLN A 188 -3.33 8.05 17.34
C GLN A 188 -2.82 6.61 17.47
N ASP A 189 -2.53 5.95 16.35
CA ASP A 189 -1.92 4.62 16.31
C ASP A 189 -0.67 4.57 15.40
N PRO A 190 0.50 4.96 15.93
CA PRO A 190 1.75 4.84 15.21
C PRO A 190 2.20 3.39 14.98
N LEU A 191 1.61 2.39 15.65
CA LEU A 191 1.94 0.98 15.46
C LEU A 191 1.08 0.34 14.36
N GLY A 192 -0.22 0.61 14.30
CA GLY A 192 -1.10 0.25 13.19
C GLY A 192 -0.61 0.86 11.87
N VAL A 193 -0.28 2.15 11.84
CA VAL A 193 0.34 2.76 10.65
C VAL A 193 1.69 2.10 10.29
N ALA A 194 2.46 1.61 11.27
CA ALA A 194 3.67 0.84 10.97
C ALA A 194 3.36 -0.58 10.43
N ALA A 195 2.31 -1.25 10.94
CA ALA A 195 1.83 -2.53 10.43
C ALA A 195 1.31 -2.39 8.99
N GLN A 196 0.45 -1.40 8.72
CA GLN A 196 -0.03 -1.02 7.40
C GLN A 196 1.11 -0.77 6.41
N LEU A 197 2.06 0.10 6.76
CA LEU A 197 3.18 0.45 5.86
C LEU A 197 4.10 -0.73 5.55
N PHE A 198 4.24 -1.70 6.45
CA PHE A 198 5.17 -2.82 6.26
C PHE A 198 4.51 -4.12 5.77
N VAL A 199 3.28 -4.42 6.20
CA VAL A 199 2.66 -5.74 6.11
C VAL A 199 1.21 -5.69 5.58
N THR A 200 0.30 -4.95 6.22
CA THR A 200 -1.15 -5.08 5.97
C THR A 200 -1.73 -4.14 4.91
N GLY A 201 -1.07 -3.03 4.57
CA GLY A 201 -1.56 -2.11 3.53
C GLY A 201 -1.13 -2.50 2.10
N ALA A 202 -1.89 -2.07 1.09
CA ALA A 202 -1.82 -2.43 -0.34
C ALA A 202 -0.44 -2.35 -1.05
N TYR A 203 0.57 -1.73 -0.45
CA TYR A 203 1.93 -1.60 -1.02
C TYR A 203 3.03 -2.02 -0.04
N PRO A 204 2.96 -3.22 0.57
CA PRO A 204 3.67 -3.54 1.79
C PRO A 204 5.19 -3.47 1.58
N VAL A 205 5.87 -2.68 2.40
CA VAL A 205 7.31 -2.37 2.25
C VAL A 205 8.18 -3.64 2.27
N VAL A 206 7.78 -4.70 2.98
CA VAL A 206 8.51 -5.98 3.01
C VAL A 206 8.55 -6.68 1.66
N VAL A 207 7.67 -6.32 0.72
CA VAL A 207 7.68 -6.80 -0.68
C VAL A 207 8.18 -5.71 -1.63
N TYR A 208 7.61 -4.51 -1.55
CA TYR A 208 7.86 -3.43 -2.52
C TYR A 208 9.31 -2.91 -2.52
N PHE A 209 10.06 -3.17 -1.45
CA PHE A 209 11.49 -2.86 -1.40
C PHE A 209 12.33 -3.65 -2.42
N ALA A 210 11.84 -4.79 -2.92
CA ALA A 210 12.47 -5.53 -4.02
C ALA A 210 12.52 -4.72 -5.32
N TYR A 211 11.40 -4.12 -5.75
CA TYR A 211 11.33 -3.28 -6.96
C TYR A 211 12.32 -2.11 -6.88
N LEU A 212 12.34 -1.41 -5.73
CA LEU A 212 13.21 -0.26 -5.51
C LEU A 212 14.69 -0.67 -5.56
N CYS A 213 15.04 -1.80 -4.92
CA CYS A 213 16.40 -2.31 -4.91
C CYS A 213 16.85 -2.81 -6.30
N ALA A 214 15.98 -3.48 -7.05
CA ALA A 214 16.23 -3.86 -8.44
C ALA A 214 16.46 -2.63 -9.32
N GLY A 215 15.60 -1.61 -9.20
CA GLY A 215 15.77 -0.32 -9.86
C GLY A 215 17.09 0.38 -9.50
N LEU A 216 17.47 0.38 -8.22
CA LEU A 216 18.74 0.93 -7.74
C LEU A 216 19.95 0.17 -8.30
N ALA A 217 19.85 -1.14 -8.51
CA ALA A 217 20.88 -1.94 -9.18
C ALA A 217 20.96 -1.60 -10.68
N ILE A 218 19.83 -1.58 -11.38
CA ILE A 218 19.71 -1.30 -12.82
C ILE A 218 20.21 0.11 -13.15
N GLY A 219 19.88 1.11 -12.35
CA GLY A 219 20.32 2.50 -12.55
C GLY A 219 21.83 2.73 -12.35
N ARG A 220 22.58 1.71 -11.92
CA ARG A 220 24.06 1.70 -11.91
C ARG A 220 24.68 0.99 -13.12
N LEU A 221 23.88 0.37 -13.98
CA LEU A 221 24.32 -0.16 -15.26
C LEU A 221 24.47 0.99 -16.29
N ASP A 222 25.06 0.68 -17.44
CA ASP A 222 25.14 1.62 -18.55
C ASP A 222 23.85 1.61 -19.39
N LEU A 223 22.83 2.36 -18.95
CA LEU A 223 21.55 2.44 -19.66
C LEU A 223 21.64 3.10 -21.05
N ALA A 224 22.75 3.77 -21.39
CA ALA A 224 22.98 4.24 -22.75
C ALA A 224 23.25 3.05 -23.71
N SER A 225 23.84 1.96 -23.21
CA SER A 225 24.20 0.78 -24.00
C SER A 225 22.98 0.05 -24.58
N ARG A 226 22.98 -0.15 -25.91
CA ARG A 226 21.95 -0.95 -26.61
C ARG A 226 21.87 -2.38 -26.09
N ARG A 227 23.03 -2.98 -25.73
CA ARG A 227 23.11 -4.33 -25.16
C ARG A 227 22.38 -4.40 -23.82
N VAL A 228 22.58 -3.43 -22.93
CA VAL A 228 21.91 -3.40 -21.61
C VAL A 228 20.39 -3.28 -21.78
N ALA A 229 19.91 -2.39 -22.65
CA ALA A 229 18.47 -2.23 -22.88
C ALA A 229 17.81 -3.49 -23.45
N TRP A 230 18.47 -4.21 -24.36
CA TRP A 230 17.98 -5.50 -24.86
C TRP A 230 17.98 -6.60 -23.79
N TRP A 231 19.00 -6.66 -22.92
CA TRP A 231 19.01 -7.59 -21.79
C TRP A 231 17.93 -7.29 -20.75
N LEU A 232 17.64 -6.01 -20.48
CA LEU A 232 16.50 -5.61 -19.64
C LEU A 232 15.18 -6.00 -20.30
N PHE A 233 14.99 -5.69 -21.58
CA PHE A 233 13.76 -6.06 -22.29
C PHE A 233 13.53 -7.58 -22.32
N GLY A 234 14.48 -8.34 -22.90
CA GLY A 234 14.34 -9.79 -23.03
C GLY A 234 14.35 -10.54 -21.70
N GLY A 235 15.20 -10.13 -20.75
CA GLY A 235 15.25 -10.71 -19.41
C GLY A 235 14.00 -10.42 -18.59
N GLY A 236 13.44 -9.21 -18.68
CA GLY A 236 12.18 -8.84 -18.03
C GLY A 236 10.99 -9.62 -18.59
N VAL A 237 10.88 -9.73 -19.92
CA VAL A 237 9.83 -10.55 -20.58
C VAL A 237 9.96 -12.02 -20.17
N ALA A 238 11.17 -12.59 -20.22
CA ALA A 238 11.39 -13.98 -19.83
C ALA A 238 11.01 -14.24 -18.35
N LEU A 239 11.36 -13.31 -17.45
CA LEU A 239 11.01 -13.40 -16.03
C LEU A 239 9.49 -13.31 -15.80
N ALA A 240 8.82 -12.37 -16.49
CA ALA A 240 7.38 -12.18 -16.39
C ALA A 240 6.58 -13.38 -16.91
N VAL A 241 6.98 -13.95 -18.06
CA VAL A 241 6.37 -15.14 -18.63
C VAL A 241 6.63 -16.36 -17.75
N LEU A 242 7.86 -16.56 -17.27
CA LEU A 242 8.19 -17.70 -16.42
C LEU A 242 7.39 -17.69 -15.11
N ALA A 243 7.19 -16.53 -14.47
CA ALA A 243 6.36 -16.42 -13.28
C ALA A 243 4.90 -16.87 -13.53
N ARG A 244 4.29 -16.44 -14.64
CA ARG A 244 2.93 -16.87 -15.03
C ARG A 244 2.86 -18.36 -15.41
N LEU A 245 3.90 -18.93 -16.03
CA LEU A 245 3.97 -20.36 -16.31
C LEU A 245 4.12 -21.21 -15.03
N VAL A 246 4.94 -20.75 -14.07
CA VAL A 246 5.07 -21.39 -12.75
C VAL A 246 3.76 -21.31 -11.97
N SER A 247 3.10 -20.15 -11.96
CA SER A 247 1.76 -19.97 -11.38
C SER A 247 0.76 -20.96 -11.96
N ALA A 248 0.63 -21.03 -13.28
CA ALA A 248 -0.28 -21.95 -13.95
C ALA A 248 0.03 -23.43 -13.62
N LEU A 249 1.30 -23.81 -13.52
CA LEU A 249 1.72 -25.17 -13.14
C LEU A 249 1.38 -25.51 -11.68
N VAL A 250 1.58 -24.55 -10.76
CA VAL A 250 1.36 -24.75 -9.32
C VAL A 250 -0.12 -24.71 -8.95
N LEU A 251 -0.88 -23.80 -9.56
CA LEU A 251 -2.31 -23.63 -9.28
C LEU A 251 -3.17 -24.73 -9.93
N TYR A 252 -2.95 -25.06 -11.21
CA TYR A 252 -3.83 -25.99 -11.92
C TYR A 252 -3.31 -27.46 -11.90
N PRO A 253 -2.24 -27.91 -12.60
CA PRO A 253 -1.79 -29.30 -12.54
C PRO A 253 -1.39 -29.83 -11.16
N LEU A 254 -0.86 -28.98 -10.27
CA LEU A 254 -0.46 -29.38 -8.90
C LEU A 254 -1.58 -29.17 -7.86
N GLY A 255 -2.77 -28.72 -8.29
CA GLY A 255 -3.96 -28.64 -7.44
C GLY A 255 -3.99 -27.48 -6.45
N GLY A 256 -3.03 -26.56 -6.49
CA GLY A 256 -2.96 -25.45 -5.53
C GLY A 256 -4.19 -24.53 -5.51
N PHE A 257 -4.85 -24.35 -6.67
CA PHE A 257 -6.08 -23.58 -6.76
C PHE A 257 -7.25 -24.31 -6.08
N ALA A 258 -7.39 -25.61 -6.30
CA ALA A 258 -8.42 -26.41 -5.63
C ALA A 258 -8.21 -26.45 -4.11
N ALA A 259 -6.95 -26.47 -3.66
CA ALA A 259 -6.61 -26.40 -2.24
C ALA A 259 -6.97 -25.04 -1.60
N LEU A 260 -6.81 -23.92 -2.33
CA LEU A 260 -7.26 -22.60 -1.90
C LEU A 260 -8.80 -22.53 -1.86
N MET A 261 -9.48 -22.93 -2.93
CA MET A 261 -10.95 -23.00 -2.99
C MET A 261 -11.56 -23.84 -1.86
N SER A 262 -10.91 -24.94 -1.44
CA SER A 262 -11.37 -25.77 -0.32
C SER A 262 -11.08 -25.21 1.08
N GLY A 263 -10.30 -24.13 1.16
CA GLY A 263 -9.92 -23.46 2.41
C GLY A 263 -10.55 -22.08 2.61
N SER A 264 -11.22 -21.54 1.59
CA SER A 264 -12.06 -20.34 1.69
C SER A 264 -13.35 -20.63 2.46
N ALA A 265 -13.94 -19.60 3.09
CA ALA A 265 -15.16 -19.72 3.87
C ALA A 265 -16.38 -20.08 3.02
N SER A 266 -17.37 -20.73 3.64
CA SER A 266 -18.51 -21.36 2.96
C SER A 266 -19.74 -20.45 2.87
N GLY A 267 -19.59 -19.28 2.26
CA GLY A 267 -20.69 -18.35 1.94
C GLY A 267 -20.77 -18.04 0.44
N ASP A 268 -19.62 -17.70 -0.17
CA ASP A 268 -19.55 -17.30 -1.58
C ASP A 268 -19.87 -18.42 -2.57
N THR A 269 -20.34 -18.03 -3.76
CA THR A 269 -20.34 -18.93 -4.91
C THR A 269 -18.91 -19.28 -5.33
N ALA A 270 -18.70 -20.50 -5.84
CA ALA A 270 -17.38 -20.93 -6.32
C ALA A 270 -16.83 -20.09 -7.50
N ALA A 271 -17.66 -19.28 -8.14
CA ALA A 271 -17.23 -18.30 -9.14
C ALA A 271 -16.65 -17.04 -8.46
N GLU A 272 -17.30 -16.53 -7.42
CA GLU A 272 -16.85 -15.32 -6.72
C GLU A 272 -15.61 -15.59 -5.87
N THR A 273 -15.54 -16.70 -5.13
CA THR A 273 -14.30 -17.11 -4.44
C THR A 273 -13.12 -17.21 -5.41
N ALA A 274 -13.38 -17.72 -6.63
CA ALA A 274 -12.36 -17.80 -7.68
C ALA A 274 -11.97 -16.43 -8.24
N ARG A 275 -12.90 -15.47 -8.28
CA ARG A 275 -12.68 -14.07 -8.69
C ARG A 275 -11.79 -13.36 -7.67
N ILE A 276 -12.19 -13.37 -6.39
CA ILE A 276 -11.44 -12.85 -5.23
C ILE A 276 -10.00 -13.40 -5.25
N LEU A 277 -9.84 -14.74 -5.22
CA LEU A 277 -8.53 -15.39 -5.21
C LEU A 277 -7.60 -15.01 -6.39
N LEU A 278 -8.14 -14.60 -7.54
CA LEU A 278 -7.37 -14.29 -8.75
C LEU A 278 -7.14 -12.80 -8.99
N TRP A 279 -7.86 -11.91 -8.30
CA TRP A 279 -7.85 -10.47 -8.58
C TRP A 279 -7.67 -9.59 -7.37
N ASP A 280 -8.32 -9.90 -6.26
CA ASP A 280 -8.25 -9.13 -5.02
C ASP A 280 -8.24 -10.06 -3.79
N PRO A 281 -7.16 -10.85 -3.60
CA PRO A 281 -7.13 -11.83 -2.53
C PRO A 281 -6.58 -11.24 -1.22
N ASP A 282 -7.22 -11.62 -0.11
CA ASP A 282 -6.68 -11.38 1.22
C ASP A 282 -5.59 -12.39 1.59
N PRO A 283 -4.50 -11.95 2.25
CA PRO A 283 -3.42 -12.84 2.69
C PRO A 283 -3.93 -14.01 3.54
N ALA A 284 -3.98 -15.21 2.96
CA ALA A 284 -4.32 -16.44 3.67
C ALA A 284 -3.08 -17.13 4.25
N THR A 285 -3.26 -17.93 5.31
CA THR A 285 -2.21 -18.75 5.95
C THR A 285 -1.70 -19.92 5.09
N SER A 286 -2.21 -20.06 3.86
CA SER A 286 -1.91 -21.15 2.93
C SER A 286 -0.65 -20.88 2.10
N TRP A 287 0.30 -21.82 2.07
CA TRP A 287 1.50 -21.67 1.23
C TRP A 287 1.22 -21.66 -0.28
N TRP A 288 0.05 -22.17 -0.72
CA TRP A 288 -0.39 -22.08 -2.12
C TRP A 288 -0.62 -20.64 -2.57
N TYR A 289 -0.90 -19.74 -1.63
CA TYR A 289 -1.07 -18.31 -1.86
C TYR A 289 0.13 -17.67 -2.56
N LEU A 290 1.36 -18.13 -2.28
CA LEU A 290 2.59 -17.66 -2.93
C LEU A 290 2.59 -17.82 -4.47
N ALA A 291 1.70 -18.66 -5.02
CA ALA A 291 1.56 -18.93 -6.43
C ALA A 291 0.46 -18.10 -7.13
N LEU A 292 -0.38 -17.37 -6.39
CA LEU A 292 -1.45 -16.54 -6.97
C LEU A 292 -0.86 -15.41 -7.84
N PRO A 293 -1.36 -15.20 -9.06
CA PRO A 293 -0.86 -14.17 -9.97
C PRO A 293 -1.67 -12.87 -9.90
N ALA A 294 -2.40 -12.67 -8.81
CA ALA A 294 -3.31 -11.57 -8.58
C ALA A 294 -2.55 -10.25 -8.42
N PRO A 295 -3.02 -9.15 -9.01
CA PRO A 295 -2.41 -7.83 -8.82
C PRO A 295 -2.28 -7.47 -7.33
N HIS A 296 -1.21 -6.77 -6.95
CA HIS A 296 -0.99 -6.18 -5.61
C HIS A 296 -0.87 -7.15 -4.42
N SER A 297 -1.36 -8.39 -4.54
CA SER A 297 -1.34 -9.50 -3.56
C SER A 297 0.01 -9.80 -2.88
N GLY A 298 1.12 -9.24 -3.37
CA GLY A 298 2.45 -9.34 -2.74
C GLY A 298 3.07 -10.73 -2.78
N THR A 299 2.48 -11.67 -3.51
CA THR A 299 2.91 -13.07 -3.61
C THR A 299 4.23 -13.20 -4.38
N THR A 300 4.90 -14.35 -4.28
CA THR A 300 6.14 -14.60 -5.03
C THR A 300 5.90 -14.54 -6.54
N VAL A 301 4.77 -15.06 -7.02
CA VAL A 301 4.42 -15.02 -8.44
C VAL A 301 4.13 -13.60 -8.92
N ASP A 302 3.27 -12.84 -8.22
CA ASP A 302 2.95 -11.47 -8.62
C ASP A 302 4.22 -10.61 -8.63
N LEU A 303 4.96 -10.63 -7.53
CA LEU A 303 6.21 -9.87 -7.34
C LEU A 303 7.23 -10.13 -8.45
N VAL A 304 7.44 -11.40 -8.84
CA VAL A 304 8.37 -11.74 -9.92
C VAL A 304 7.79 -11.37 -11.30
N HIS A 305 6.47 -11.53 -11.50
CA HIS A 305 5.80 -11.19 -12.75
C HIS A 305 5.81 -9.68 -13.03
N THR A 306 5.43 -8.86 -12.06
CA THR A 306 5.37 -7.40 -12.16
C THR A 306 6.76 -6.79 -12.15
N LEU A 307 7.74 -7.36 -11.41
CA LEU A 307 9.15 -6.97 -11.51
C LEU A 307 9.70 -7.24 -12.92
N GLY A 308 9.44 -8.42 -13.49
CA GLY A 308 9.79 -8.75 -14.87
C GLY A 308 9.17 -7.78 -15.86
N SER A 309 7.89 -7.47 -15.69
CA SER A 309 7.14 -6.50 -16.50
C SER A 309 7.73 -5.08 -16.40
N ALA A 310 8.04 -4.60 -15.20
CA ALA A 310 8.68 -3.31 -14.95
C ALA A 310 10.07 -3.19 -15.61
N VAL A 311 10.88 -4.25 -15.52
CA VAL A 311 12.19 -4.34 -16.17
C VAL A 311 12.04 -4.37 -17.69
N ALA A 312 11.03 -5.06 -18.22
CA ALA A 312 10.70 -5.10 -19.64
C ALA A 312 10.26 -3.73 -20.17
N VAL A 313 9.32 -3.04 -19.48
CA VAL A 313 8.84 -1.69 -19.83
C VAL A 313 10.01 -0.68 -19.85
N LEU A 314 10.89 -0.73 -18.84
CA LEU A 314 12.10 0.10 -18.84
C LEU A 314 13.03 -0.24 -20.03
N GLY A 315 13.26 -1.52 -20.32
CA GLY A 315 14.04 -1.96 -21.46
C GLY A 315 13.47 -1.47 -22.80
N ALA A 316 12.16 -1.61 -22.99
CA ALA A 316 11.42 -1.13 -24.16
C ALA A 316 11.51 0.39 -24.30
N ALA A 317 11.28 1.16 -23.23
CA ALA A 317 11.40 2.61 -23.25
C ALA A 317 12.82 3.09 -23.59
N LEU A 318 13.87 2.39 -23.11
CA LEU A 318 15.26 2.63 -23.49
C LEU A 318 15.59 2.24 -24.94
N LEU A 319 14.86 1.31 -25.55
CA LEU A 319 14.99 0.95 -26.97
C LEU A 319 14.27 1.97 -27.87
N LEU A 320 13.00 2.26 -27.56
CA LEU A 320 12.13 3.15 -28.33
C LEU A 320 12.57 4.63 -28.31
N THR A 321 13.21 5.10 -27.24
CA THR A 321 13.72 6.49 -27.17
C THR A 321 15.04 6.72 -27.92
N ARG A 322 15.61 5.71 -28.60
CA ARG A 322 16.82 5.86 -29.44
C ARG A 322 16.55 6.36 -30.86
N PRO A 323 15.62 5.80 -31.65
CA PRO A 323 15.28 6.34 -32.96
C PRO A 323 14.59 7.70 -32.87
N GLY A 324 14.91 8.61 -33.79
CA GLY A 324 14.51 10.02 -33.68
C GLY A 324 13.00 10.31 -33.81
N ILE A 325 12.25 9.46 -34.53
CA ILE A 325 10.80 9.64 -34.70
C ILE A 325 10.02 9.16 -33.46
N PRO A 326 10.18 7.90 -32.97
CA PRO A 326 9.49 7.46 -31.75
C PRO A 326 9.87 8.27 -30.51
N ALA A 327 11.11 8.77 -30.40
CA ALA A 327 11.51 9.66 -29.32
C ALA A 327 10.72 10.98 -29.28
N ARG A 328 10.21 11.47 -30.43
CA ARG A 328 9.33 12.65 -30.49
C ARG A 328 7.89 12.32 -30.08
N LEU A 329 7.36 11.17 -30.52
CA LEU A 329 6.03 10.70 -30.13
C LEU A 329 5.92 10.41 -28.63
N LEU A 330 7.00 9.92 -28.02
CA LEU A 330 7.10 9.67 -26.57
C LEU A 330 7.45 10.92 -25.75
N ALA A 331 7.60 12.10 -26.38
CA ALA A 331 7.95 13.33 -25.69
C ALA A 331 6.90 13.85 -24.68
N PRO A 332 5.57 13.62 -24.85
CA PRO A 332 4.55 13.89 -23.84
C PRO A 332 4.65 12.93 -22.64
N PHE A 333 4.85 11.62 -22.87
CA PHE A 333 5.09 10.63 -21.81
C PHE A 333 6.32 10.99 -20.97
N ALA A 334 7.44 11.39 -21.62
CA ALA A 334 8.62 11.93 -20.95
C ALA A 334 8.37 13.27 -20.23
N ALA A 335 7.31 14.01 -20.59
CA ALA A 335 6.89 15.22 -19.89
C ALA A 335 6.15 14.84 -18.60
N ALA A 336 5.10 14.04 -18.72
CA ALA A 336 4.29 13.57 -17.60
C ALA A 336 5.15 12.82 -16.58
N GLY A 337 5.98 11.89 -17.03
CA GLY A 337 6.95 11.21 -16.18
C GLY A 337 7.97 12.13 -15.51
N SER A 338 8.23 13.34 -16.04
CA SER A 338 9.08 14.34 -15.38
C SER A 338 8.37 15.17 -14.29
N MET A 339 7.06 15.02 -14.17
CA MET A 339 6.16 15.70 -13.22
C MET A 339 5.24 14.70 -12.51
N ALA A 340 5.75 13.49 -12.28
CA ALA A 340 4.93 12.38 -11.83
C ALA A 340 4.37 12.55 -10.42
N LEU A 341 5.03 13.27 -9.51
CA LEU A 341 4.47 13.57 -8.18
C LEU A 341 3.35 14.62 -8.31
N THR A 342 3.53 15.68 -9.11
CA THR A 342 2.45 16.64 -9.34
C THR A 342 1.24 15.99 -9.99
N LEU A 343 1.43 15.20 -11.05
CA LEU A 343 0.32 14.57 -11.75
C LEU A 343 -0.33 13.45 -10.92
N TYR A 344 0.46 12.71 -10.13
CA TYR A 344 -0.08 11.74 -9.17
C TYR A 344 -0.90 12.44 -8.09
N SER A 345 -0.40 13.49 -7.44
CA SER A 345 -1.22 14.23 -6.46
C SER A 345 -2.45 14.90 -7.11
N ALA A 346 -2.35 15.37 -8.36
CA ALA A 346 -3.45 16.04 -9.04
C ALA A 346 -4.60 15.10 -9.40
N HIS A 347 -4.35 13.86 -9.84
CA HIS A 347 -5.47 12.95 -10.13
C HIS A 347 -6.18 12.45 -8.86
N LEU A 348 -5.47 12.14 -7.77
CA LEU A 348 -6.14 11.76 -6.51
C LEU A 348 -7.07 12.86 -5.99
N VAL A 349 -6.65 14.13 -6.15
CA VAL A 349 -7.49 15.30 -5.81
C VAL A 349 -8.65 15.47 -6.78
N LEU A 350 -8.50 15.10 -8.06
CA LEU A 350 -9.59 15.15 -9.05
C LEU A 350 -10.64 14.05 -8.81
N LEU A 351 -10.20 12.82 -8.51
CA LEU A 351 -11.09 11.70 -8.19
C LEU A 351 -11.88 11.97 -6.91
N ALA A 352 -11.23 12.56 -5.89
CA ALA A 352 -11.88 12.99 -4.64
C ALA A 352 -12.92 14.13 -4.79
N THR A 353 -13.29 14.52 -6.03
CA THR A 353 -14.39 15.46 -6.31
C THR A 353 -15.64 14.82 -6.93
N GLY A 354 -15.65 13.51 -7.21
CA GLY A 354 -16.78 12.81 -7.87
C GLY A 354 -17.07 13.29 -9.30
N VAL A 355 -16.17 14.07 -9.90
CA VAL A 355 -16.40 14.67 -11.23
C VAL A 355 -16.28 13.60 -12.31
N LEU A 356 -17.38 13.37 -13.04
CA LEU A 356 -17.51 12.37 -14.10
C LEU A 356 -17.29 10.93 -13.61
N GLU A 357 -17.74 10.61 -12.39
CA GLU A 357 -17.69 9.25 -11.84
C GLU A 357 -18.51 8.25 -12.67
N ASP A 358 -19.72 8.62 -13.10
CA ASP A 358 -20.57 7.83 -14.02
C ASP A 358 -20.00 7.69 -15.45
N GLU A 359 -18.95 8.44 -15.79
CA GLU A 359 -18.41 8.56 -17.15
C GLU A 359 -16.89 8.28 -17.16
N PRO A 360 -16.44 7.11 -16.66
CA PRO A 360 -15.03 6.81 -16.36
C PRO A 360 -14.13 6.92 -17.60
N VAL A 361 -14.62 6.50 -18.77
CA VAL A 361 -13.90 6.61 -20.04
C VAL A 361 -13.65 8.07 -20.43
N VAL A 362 -14.64 8.96 -20.22
CA VAL A 362 -14.52 10.39 -20.50
C VAL A 362 -13.54 11.04 -19.52
N LEU A 363 -13.69 10.74 -18.22
CA LEU A 363 -12.79 11.21 -17.16
C LEU A 363 -11.33 10.81 -17.43
N PHE A 364 -11.10 9.54 -17.77
CA PHE A 364 -9.77 9.04 -18.12
C PHE A 364 -9.18 9.76 -19.33
N VAL A 365 -9.93 9.92 -20.43
CA VAL A 365 -9.45 10.64 -21.63
C VAL A 365 -9.12 12.09 -21.31
N LEU A 366 -9.99 12.81 -20.57
CA LEU A 366 -9.74 14.18 -20.13
C LEU A 366 -8.51 14.30 -19.24
N MET A 367 -8.31 13.36 -18.30
CA MET A 367 -7.14 13.29 -17.44
C MET A 367 -5.85 13.04 -18.23
N VAL A 368 -5.83 12.06 -19.14
CA VAL A 368 -4.65 11.74 -19.97
C VAL A 368 -4.27 12.92 -20.87
N VAL A 369 -5.25 13.51 -21.57
CA VAL A 369 -5.03 14.67 -22.44
C VAL A 369 -4.62 15.90 -21.63
N GLY A 370 -5.32 16.19 -20.53
CA GLY A 370 -5.03 17.31 -19.63
C GLY A 370 -3.64 17.21 -19.01
N ALA A 371 -3.28 16.05 -18.45
CA ALA A 371 -1.94 15.78 -17.92
C ALA A 371 -0.85 15.90 -19.00
N GLY A 372 -1.11 15.40 -20.21
CA GLY A 372 -0.20 15.51 -21.35
C GLY A 372 0.05 16.96 -21.78
N VAL A 373 -1.02 17.74 -21.97
CA VAL A 373 -0.97 19.17 -22.32
C VAL A 373 -0.29 19.96 -21.21
N PHE A 374 -0.72 19.80 -19.96
CA PHE A 374 -0.12 20.45 -18.80
C PHE A 374 1.38 20.17 -18.72
N ALA A 375 1.80 18.91 -18.80
CA ALA A 375 3.20 18.55 -18.66
C ALA A 375 4.06 19.07 -19.82
N VAL A 376 3.54 19.09 -21.05
CA VAL A 376 4.25 19.65 -22.21
C VAL A 376 4.39 21.17 -22.09
N VAL A 377 3.30 21.87 -21.75
CA VAL A 377 3.30 23.33 -21.57
C VAL A 377 4.18 23.72 -20.38
N TRP A 378 3.92 23.19 -19.18
CA TRP A 378 4.70 23.51 -17.98
C TRP A 378 6.19 23.25 -18.17
N ARG A 379 6.57 22.17 -18.87
CA ARG A 379 7.98 21.85 -19.16
C ARG A 379 8.64 22.89 -20.06
N ARG A 380 7.90 23.48 -20.99
CA ARG A 380 8.40 24.51 -21.91
C ARG A 380 8.68 25.84 -21.21
N TRP A 381 7.84 26.25 -20.26
CA TRP A 381 7.94 27.55 -19.61
C TRP A 381 8.70 27.52 -18.28
N LEU A 382 8.44 26.49 -17.47
CA LEU A 382 8.89 26.41 -16.08
C LEU A 382 9.81 25.19 -15.82
N GLY A 383 9.83 24.19 -16.69
CA GLY A 383 10.77 23.06 -16.63
C GLY A 383 10.30 21.91 -15.76
N GLN A 384 10.72 21.87 -14.49
CA GLN A 384 10.35 20.79 -13.55
C GLN A 384 8.97 21.03 -12.95
N GLY A 385 8.20 19.97 -12.66
CA GLY A 385 6.84 20.09 -12.09
C GLY A 385 6.80 20.81 -10.72
N PRO A 386 5.64 21.36 -10.31
CA PRO A 386 5.47 22.13 -9.09
C PRO A 386 5.96 21.42 -7.82
N LEU A 387 5.42 20.23 -7.52
CA LEU A 387 5.72 19.51 -6.26
C LEU A 387 7.14 18.97 -6.28
N GLU A 388 7.61 18.44 -7.42
CA GLU A 388 8.99 17.97 -7.54
C GLU A 388 9.98 19.11 -7.37
N ARG A 389 9.65 20.34 -7.79
CA ARG A 389 10.48 21.53 -7.60
C ARG A 389 10.59 21.89 -6.13
N VAL A 390 9.48 21.92 -5.39
CA VAL A 390 9.49 22.14 -3.93
C VAL A 390 10.39 21.10 -3.26
N VAL A 391 10.13 19.81 -3.51
CA VAL A 391 10.94 18.70 -2.97
C VAL A 391 12.41 18.84 -3.36
N ALA A 392 12.73 19.15 -4.62
CA ALA A 392 14.10 19.27 -5.09
C ALA A 392 14.85 20.49 -4.53
N ILE A 393 14.18 21.62 -4.31
CA ILE A 393 14.76 22.81 -3.68
C ILE A 393 15.10 22.52 -2.22
N VAL A 394 14.16 21.95 -1.46
CA VAL A 394 14.34 21.70 -0.02
C VAL A 394 15.37 20.60 0.22
N ALA A 395 15.23 19.43 -0.44
CA ALA A 395 16.20 18.34 -0.38
C ALA A 395 17.58 18.74 -0.91
N GLY A 396 17.62 19.52 -2.00
CA GLY A 396 18.86 20.04 -2.58
C GLY A 396 19.59 21.02 -1.64
N THR A 397 18.84 21.83 -0.90
CA THR A 397 19.37 22.76 0.11
C THR A 397 19.90 22.01 1.34
N ALA A 398 19.18 21.01 1.83
CA ALA A 398 19.65 20.14 2.91
C ALA A 398 20.97 19.44 2.52
N ARG A 399 21.04 18.88 1.30
CA ARG A 399 22.26 18.28 0.75
C ARG A 399 23.43 19.26 0.68
N ARG A 400 23.23 20.49 0.18
CA ARG A 400 24.28 21.52 0.10
C ARG A 400 24.79 21.91 1.49
N ARG A 401 23.90 22.27 2.41
CA ARG A 401 24.24 22.62 3.80
C ARG A 401 24.99 21.50 4.50
N LEU A 402 24.61 20.25 4.29
CA LEU A 402 25.31 19.09 4.85
C LEU A 402 26.68 18.86 4.21
N ALA A 403 26.82 19.02 2.89
CA ALA A 403 28.12 18.97 2.22
C ALA A 403 29.08 20.06 2.73
N GLU A 404 28.62 21.30 2.87
CA GLU A 404 29.40 22.43 3.40
C GLU A 404 29.82 22.21 4.86
N ARG A 405 28.93 21.69 5.71
CA ARG A 405 29.27 21.33 7.10
C ARG A 405 30.31 20.22 7.17
N LEU A 406 30.26 19.26 6.25
CA LEU A 406 31.22 18.15 6.20
C LEU A 406 32.58 18.54 5.60
N SER A 407 32.63 19.53 4.69
CA SER A 407 33.88 20.07 4.15
C SER A 407 34.57 21.07 5.08
N ARG A 408 33.83 21.71 6.00
CA ARG A 408 34.36 22.66 7.00
C ARG A 408 34.94 22.00 8.25
N ARG A 409 34.82 20.69 8.45
CA ARG A 409 35.51 19.99 9.54
C ARG A 409 37.03 20.02 9.27
N PRO A 410 37.85 20.66 10.13
CA PRO A 410 39.30 20.58 9.99
C PRO A 410 39.76 19.13 10.08
N GLY A 411 40.88 18.80 9.44
CA GLY A 411 41.36 17.41 9.39
C GLY A 411 41.65 16.86 10.78
N ASP A 412 41.13 15.67 11.07
CA ASP A 412 41.68 14.83 12.13
C ASP A 412 43.18 14.61 11.84
N PRO A 413 44.08 14.76 12.84
CA PRO A 413 45.45 14.26 12.72
C PRO A 413 45.42 12.73 12.50
N PRO A 414 46.53 12.11 12.03
CA PRO A 414 46.55 10.69 11.67
C PRO A 414 46.56 9.71 12.85
N ALA A 415 45.75 9.96 13.88
CA ALA A 415 45.45 9.07 14.99
C ALA A 415 43.94 8.74 15.01
N ASP A 416 43.63 7.45 15.18
CA ASP A 416 42.27 6.87 15.28
C ASP A 416 41.31 7.03 14.08
N ARG A 417 41.68 6.42 12.94
CA ARG A 417 40.75 6.07 11.86
C ARG A 417 39.63 5.09 12.28
N GLY A 418 39.61 4.62 13.52
CA GLY A 418 38.63 3.68 14.07
C GLY A 418 37.40 4.33 14.70
N ALA A 419 37.48 5.57 15.20
CA ALA A 419 36.39 6.22 15.94
C ALA A 419 35.41 7.02 15.04
N ALA A 420 35.90 7.92 14.18
CA ALA A 420 35.04 8.72 13.29
C ALA A 420 34.29 7.84 12.25
N ALA A 421 34.94 6.76 11.81
CA ALA A 421 34.31 5.72 11.01
C ALA A 421 33.24 4.96 11.80
N ARG A 422 33.39 4.79 13.12
CA ARG A 422 32.36 4.21 14.00
C ARG A 422 31.15 5.13 14.10
N GLY A 423 31.28 6.39 14.51
CA GLY A 423 30.13 7.31 14.63
C GLY A 423 29.29 7.46 13.35
N THR A 424 29.95 7.51 12.18
CA THR A 424 29.27 7.63 10.89
C THR A 424 28.69 6.30 10.37
N ARG A 425 29.29 5.15 10.75
CA ARG A 425 28.67 3.82 10.54
C ARG A 425 27.48 3.65 11.48
N VAL A 426 27.60 4.02 12.74
CA VAL A 426 26.52 4.01 13.73
C VAL A 426 25.33 4.79 13.21
N ALA A 427 25.47 6.03 12.71
CA ALA A 427 24.31 6.71 12.09
C ALA A 427 23.74 6.02 10.82
N GLN A 428 24.57 5.33 10.03
CA GLN A 428 24.13 4.61 8.82
C GLN A 428 23.60 3.19 9.06
N PHE A 429 23.85 2.62 10.23
CA PHE A 429 23.35 1.32 10.65
C PHE A 429 22.24 1.49 11.69
N VAL A 430 22.38 2.34 12.70
CA VAL A 430 21.35 2.56 13.75
C VAL A 430 20.03 3.05 13.18
N VAL A 431 19.95 3.86 12.11
CA VAL A 431 18.62 4.17 11.54
C VAL A 431 17.96 2.91 10.94
N PRO A 432 18.55 2.21 9.95
CA PRO A 432 17.91 0.99 9.40
C PRO A 432 17.92 -0.22 10.35
N VAL A 433 18.82 -0.30 11.34
CA VAL A 433 18.85 -1.36 12.37
C VAL A 433 17.94 -1.01 13.53
N ALA A 434 17.68 0.26 13.87
CA ALA A 434 16.59 0.59 14.78
C ALA A 434 15.24 0.44 14.08
N CYS A 435 15.12 0.68 12.76
CA CYS A 435 13.92 0.27 12.02
C CYS A 435 13.79 -1.26 11.99
N ALA A 436 14.82 -2.02 11.63
CA ALA A 436 14.75 -3.48 11.59
C ALA A 436 14.62 -4.12 12.98
N ALA A 437 15.17 -3.52 14.03
CA ALA A 437 15.01 -3.95 15.41
C ALA A 437 13.71 -3.44 16.02
N ALA A 438 13.13 -2.32 15.59
CA ALA A 438 11.77 -1.92 15.93
C ALA A 438 10.75 -2.81 15.23
N VAL A 439 11.00 -3.24 13.99
CA VAL A 439 10.19 -4.26 13.30
C VAL A 439 10.34 -5.61 14.00
N ALA A 440 11.55 -6.07 14.31
CA ALA A 440 11.75 -7.31 15.06
C ALA A 440 11.21 -7.24 16.49
N LEU A 441 11.30 -6.08 17.16
CA LEU A 441 10.76 -5.87 18.50
C LEU A 441 9.24 -5.72 18.48
N ALA A 442 8.65 -5.06 17.48
CA ALA A 442 7.20 -5.02 17.27
C ALA A 442 6.67 -6.43 17.00
N LEU A 443 7.29 -7.18 16.07
CA LEU A 443 6.95 -8.59 15.83
C LEU A 443 7.10 -9.45 17.10
N VAL A 444 8.13 -9.23 17.93
CA VAL A 444 8.32 -9.96 19.20
C VAL A 444 7.41 -9.48 20.34
N LEU A 445 6.93 -8.23 20.30
CA LEU A 445 5.97 -7.69 21.29
C LEU A 445 4.52 -8.08 20.94
N VAL A 446 4.18 -8.09 19.65
CA VAL A 446 2.88 -8.57 19.13
C VAL A 446 2.77 -10.09 19.23
N ALA A 447 3.86 -10.84 18.97
CA ALA A 447 3.88 -12.30 19.12
C ALA A 447 4.02 -12.79 20.59
N ARG A 448 3.80 -11.93 21.59
CA ARG A 448 3.68 -12.37 22.99
C ARG A 448 2.21 -12.61 23.31
N PRO A 449 1.82 -13.83 23.71
CA PRO A 449 0.52 -14.00 24.37
C PRO A 449 0.50 -13.12 25.62
N ALA A 450 -0.61 -12.43 25.85
CA ALA A 450 -0.77 -11.59 27.04
C ALA A 450 -0.58 -12.45 28.30
N PRO A 451 0.15 -11.96 29.32
CA PRO A 451 0.18 -12.64 30.61
C PRO A 451 -1.23 -12.58 31.21
N GLU A 452 -1.76 -13.74 31.60
CA GLU A 452 -3.01 -13.82 32.36
C GLU A 452 -2.94 -12.87 33.57
N SER A 453 -3.93 -11.99 33.70
CA SER A 453 -4.01 -11.06 34.81
C SER A 453 -4.37 -11.82 36.08
N VAL A 454 -3.33 -12.18 36.85
CA VAL A 454 -3.48 -12.69 38.21
C VAL A 454 -4.16 -11.61 39.05
N GLU A 455 -5.44 -11.81 39.37
CA GLU A 455 -6.14 -10.98 40.33
C GLU A 455 -5.47 -11.07 41.72
N GLY A 456 -5.42 -9.95 42.41
CA GLY A 456 -4.59 -9.80 43.61
C GLY A 456 -5.11 -10.58 44.81
N GLU A 457 -4.30 -11.51 45.31
CA GLU A 457 -4.56 -12.25 46.53
C GLU A 457 -4.50 -11.32 47.77
N VAL A 458 -5.63 -11.16 48.47
CA VAL A 458 -5.69 -10.55 49.81
C VAL A 458 -5.76 -11.68 50.83
N ALA A 459 -4.75 -11.76 51.70
CA ALA A 459 -4.54 -12.88 52.61
C ALA A 459 -5.62 -13.01 53.71
N GLY A 460 -6.07 -14.25 53.97
CA GLY A 460 -7.13 -14.54 54.96
C GLY A 460 -7.31 -16.01 55.37
N ALA A 461 -6.27 -16.64 55.91
CA ALA A 461 -6.26 -17.84 56.79
C ALA A 461 -7.43 -18.86 56.75
N GLY A 462 -7.14 -20.14 56.42
CA GLY A 462 -8.11 -21.24 56.65
C GLY A 462 -7.71 -22.64 56.14
N THR A 463 -7.04 -23.41 56.98
CA THR A 463 -6.58 -24.81 56.81
C THR A 463 -7.62 -25.88 56.35
N VAL A 464 -7.11 -26.90 55.63
CA VAL A 464 -7.42 -28.37 55.68
C VAL A 464 -7.84 -29.06 54.35
N ALA A 465 -6.97 -29.98 53.93
CA ALA A 465 -7.13 -31.24 53.17
C ALA A 465 -8.31 -31.50 52.18
N ALA A 466 -7.93 -32.03 51.00
CA ALA A 466 -8.82 -32.68 50.03
C ALA A 466 -9.36 -34.05 50.53
N PRO A 467 -10.51 -34.49 49.98
CA PRO A 467 -10.50 -35.73 49.18
C PRO A 467 -11.31 -35.67 47.87
N ALA A 468 -11.32 -36.82 47.16
CA ALA A 468 -11.74 -37.08 45.78
C ALA A 468 -13.24 -36.82 45.45
N PRO A 469 -13.64 -36.80 44.15
CA PRO A 469 -14.87 -36.13 43.68
C PRO A 469 -16.11 -37.03 43.59
N PRO A 470 -17.30 -36.42 43.53
CA PRO A 470 -18.47 -37.02 42.91
C PRO A 470 -19.14 -36.15 41.81
N ALA A 471 -19.57 -36.84 40.75
CA ALA A 471 -20.64 -36.57 39.79
C ALA A 471 -21.15 -35.13 39.47
N ALA A 472 -21.21 -34.88 38.15
CA ALA A 472 -21.96 -33.86 37.41
C ALA A 472 -23.09 -33.08 38.13
N ALA A 473 -23.03 -31.75 38.01
CA ALA A 473 -24.12 -30.81 38.24
C ALA A 473 -24.17 -29.77 37.09
N ALA A 474 -25.34 -29.17 36.88
CA ALA A 474 -25.67 -28.31 35.73
C ALA A 474 -24.92 -26.95 35.71
N PRO A 475 -24.84 -26.26 34.55
CA PRO A 475 -24.34 -24.89 34.47
C PRO A 475 -25.19 -23.89 35.28
N PRO A 476 -24.61 -22.74 35.69
CA PRO A 476 -25.31 -21.70 36.44
C PRO A 476 -26.38 -20.97 35.59
N PRO A 477 -27.38 -20.32 36.23
CA PRO A 477 -28.41 -19.58 35.52
C PRO A 477 -27.91 -18.23 35.00
N ASP A 478 -28.46 -17.80 33.86
CA ASP A 478 -28.21 -16.53 33.20
C ASP A 478 -28.59 -15.30 34.05
N PRO A 479 -27.96 -14.14 33.83
CA PRO A 479 -28.41 -12.88 34.43
C PRO A 479 -29.84 -12.53 33.98
N ALA A 480 -30.63 -12.01 34.91
CA ALA A 480 -32.06 -11.78 34.67
C ALA A 480 -32.31 -10.76 33.53
N PRO A 481 -33.26 -11.03 32.62
CA PRO A 481 -33.61 -10.10 31.55
C PRO A 481 -34.23 -8.83 32.10
N ALA A 482 -33.99 -7.70 31.42
CA ALA A 482 -34.75 -6.49 31.63
C ALA A 482 -36.23 -6.76 31.31
N VAL A 483 -37.12 -6.30 32.19
CA VAL A 483 -38.57 -6.57 32.06
C VAL A 483 -39.16 -5.71 30.96
N VAL A 484 -39.19 -6.25 29.74
CA VAL A 484 -40.13 -5.82 28.69
C VAL A 484 -41.52 -6.33 29.10
N ALA A 485 -42.55 -5.52 28.90
CA ALA A 485 -43.91 -5.85 29.35
C ALA A 485 -44.51 -7.01 28.52
N ASP A 486 -44.96 -8.05 29.22
CA ASP A 486 -45.62 -9.25 28.68
C ASP A 486 -46.84 -8.88 27.79
N PRO A 487 -46.77 -9.06 26.46
CA PRO A 487 -47.94 -8.99 25.61
C PRO A 487 -48.69 -10.33 25.71
N GLY A 488 -49.91 -10.29 26.26
CA GLY A 488 -50.73 -11.47 26.49
C GLY A 488 -50.94 -12.37 25.25
N PRO A 489 -51.44 -13.60 25.45
CA PRO A 489 -51.16 -14.76 24.59
C PRO A 489 -51.48 -14.53 23.11
N GLY A 490 -50.43 -14.20 22.35
CA GLY A 490 -50.46 -14.12 20.89
C GLY A 490 -50.56 -15.50 20.22
N PRO A 491 -50.74 -15.53 18.90
CA PRO A 491 -50.66 -16.77 18.13
C PRO A 491 -49.27 -17.42 18.28
N ALA A 492 -49.19 -18.72 18.00
CA ALA A 492 -47.92 -19.41 17.86
C ALA A 492 -47.10 -18.81 16.70
N PRO A 493 -45.75 -18.98 16.68
CA PRO A 493 -44.93 -18.59 15.55
C PRO A 493 -45.47 -19.16 14.24
N ASP A 494 -45.52 -18.31 13.22
CA ASP A 494 -46.17 -18.54 11.93
C ASP A 494 -45.32 -17.87 10.85
N LEU A 495 -44.51 -18.68 10.16
CA LEU A 495 -43.54 -18.23 9.16
C LEU A 495 -44.23 -17.58 7.95
N ASP A 496 -45.30 -18.21 7.43
CA ASP A 496 -46.08 -17.68 6.31
C ASP A 496 -46.66 -16.30 6.66
N ARG A 497 -47.09 -16.13 7.91
CA ARG A 497 -47.56 -14.83 8.41
C ARG A 497 -46.43 -13.83 8.61
N TYR A 498 -45.25 -14.28 9.06
CA TYR A 498 -44.08 -13.44 9.29
C TYR A 498 -43.56 -12.83 7.98
N CYS A 499 -43.30 -13.64 6.94
CA CYS A 499 -42.80 -13.16 5.65
C CYS A 499 -43.75 -12.13 5.00
N VAL A 500 -45.06 -12.35 5.11
CA VAL A 500 -46.10 -11.41 4.63
C VAL A 500 -46.12 -10.09 5.42
N LEU A 501 -45.60 -10.06 6.65
CA LEU A 501 -45.43 -8.81 7.40
C LEU A 501 -44.09 -8.12 7.07
N SER A 502 -43.00 -8.85 6.84
CA SER A 502 -41.74 -8.27 6.31
C SER A 502 -41.98 -7.53 5.00
N GLU A 503 -42.57 -8.20 4.00
CA GLU A 503 -42.89 -7.59 2.69
C GLU A 503 -43.78 -6.33 2.83
N GLN A 504 -44.61 -6.24 3.88
CA GLN A 504 -45.43 -5.06 4.18
C GLN A 504 -44.67 -3.92 4.87
N VAL A 505 -43.58 -4.23 5.58
CA VAL A 505 -42.67 -3.21 6.14
C VAL A 505 -41.77 -2.69 5.02
N ASP A 506 -41.14 -3.57 4.23
CA ASP A 506 -40.28 -3.19 3.10
C ASP A 506 -41.03 -2.32 2.09
N ALA A 507 -42.25 -2.73 1.70
CA ALA A 507 -43.08 -1.96 0.79
C ALA A 507 -43.59 -0.62 1.37
N ALA A 508 -43.57 -0.44 2.69
CA ALA A 508 -43.87 0.83 3.34
C ALA A 508 -42.62 1.74 3.37
N ASP A 509 -41.43 1.18 3.55
CA ASP A 509 -40.16 1.91 3.54
C ASP A 509 -39.84 2.42 2.13
N ASP A 510 -39.96 1.57 1.11
CA ASP A 510 -39.87 1.92 -0.32
C ASP A 510 -40.77 3.11 -0.73
N GLN A 511 -41.92 3.26 -0.07
CA GLN A 511 -42.86 4.36 -0.31
C GLN A 511 -42.50 5.64 0.46
N HIS A 512 -41.73 5.54 1.56
CA HIS A 512 -41.48 6.61 2.52
C HIS A 512 -40.00 6.73 3.01
N PRO A 513 -38.97 6.61 2.14
CA PRO A 513 -37.57 6.42 2.55
C PRO A 513 -36.93 7.64 3.26
N ASP A 514 -37.55 8.83 3.16
CA ASP A 514 -37.12 10.06 3.84
C ASP A 514 -38.18 10.58 4.86
N ASP A 515 -39.26 9.83 5.14
CA ASP A 515 -40.35 10.25 6.03
C ASP A 515 -40.70 9.14 7.06
N PRO A 516 -39.91 9.00 8.14
CA PRO A 516 -40.13 7.97 9.17
C PRO A 516 -41.49 8.10 9.89
N VAL A 517 -42.14 9.28 9.84
CA VAL A 517 -43.46 9.51 10.42
C VAL A 517 -44.57 8.97 9.51
N ALA A 518 -44.42 9.12 8.19
CA ALA A 518 -45.31 8.50 7.22
C ALA A 518 -45.14 6.97 7.20
N PHE A 519 -43.89 6.50 7.16
CA PHE A 519 -43.53 5.08 7.24
C PHE A 519 -44.17 4.39 8.45
N ILE A 520 -43.92 4.84 9.68
CA ILE A 520 -44.59 4.28 10.88
C ILE A 520 -46.11 4.46 10.83
N GLY A 521 -46.62 5.49 10.14
CA GLY A 521 -48.05 5.64 9.87
C GLY A 521 -48.69 4.42 9.18
N GLU A 522 -47.95 3.80 8.26
CA GLU A 522 -48.36 2.62 7.47
C GLU A 522 -47.90 1.31 8.15
N ALA A 523 -46.63 1.22 8.54
CA ALA A 523 -45.97 0.02 9.06
C ALA A 523 -46.29 -0.31 10.55
N ARG A 524 -46.89 0.59 11.35
CA ARG A 524 -47.17 0.34 12.79
C ARG A 524 -48.00 -0.92 13.05
N GLY A 525 -48.85 -1.33 12.11
CA GLY A 525 -49.59 -2.59 12.19
C GLY A 525 -48.66 -3.81 12.10
N PRO A 526 -47.99 -4.01 10.95
CA PRO A 526 -46.96 -5.04 10.76
C PRO A 526 -45.89 -5.09 11.86
N LEU A 527 -45.24 -3.96 12.17
CA LEU A 527 -44.18 -3.87 13.19
C LEU A 527 -44.65 -4.34 14.58
N ALA A 528 -45.91 -4.08 14.95
CA ALA A 528 -46.44 -4.52 16.23
C ALA A 528 -46.70 -6.04 16.30
N ASP A 529 -46.90 -6.71 15.16
CA ASP A 529 -47.20 -8.15 15.07
C ASP A 529 -45.98 -9.01 14.70
N MET A 530 -44.99 -8.47 13.98
CA MET A 530 -43.77 -9.21 13.57
C MET A 530 -43.09 -9.93 14.75
N PRO A 531 -42.76 -9.30 15.90
CA PRO A 531 -42.14 -10.00 17.03
C PRO A 531 -43.02 -11.09 17.66
N ARG A 532 -44.33 -11.12 17.38
CA ARG A 532 -45.27 -12.13 17.88
C ARG A 532 -45.32 -13.36 16.99
N VAL A 533 -45.30 -13.16 15.68
CA VAL A 533 -45.37 -14.26 14.68
C VAL A 533 -44.00 -14.79 14.29
N ALA A 534 -42.92 -14.03 14.56
CA ALA A 534 -41.55 -14.41 14.26
C ALA A 534 -41.19 -15.82 14.79
N PRO A 535 -40.50 -16.64 13.95
CA PRO A 535 -39.89 -17.90 14.37
C PRO A 535 -39.04 -17.75 15.62
N ALA A 536 -38.92 -18.83 16.41
CA ALA A 536 -38.25 -18.75 17.71
C ALA A 536 -36.74 -18.47 17.60
N GLU A 537 -36.18 -18.76 16.43
CA GLU A 537 -34.78 -18.61 16.04
C GLU A 537 -34.38 -17.14 15.86
N ILE A 538 -35.28 -16.30 15.33
CA ILE A 538 -35.03 -14.87 15.04
C ILE A 538 -35.85 -13.90 15.88
N ARG A 539 -36.82 -14.36 16.69
CA ARG A 539 -37.73 -13.49 17.46
C ARG A 539 -37.04 -12.38 18.25
N ASP A 540 -35.92 -12.69 18.90
CA ASP A 540 -35.18 -11.72 19.70
C ASP A 540 -34.45 -10.68 18.82
N ALA A 541 -34.02 -11.06 17.61
CA ALA A 541 -33.45 -10.15 16.62
C ALA A 541 -34.54 -9.22 16.03
N VAL A 542 -35.67 -9.79 15.62
CA VAL A 542 -36.84 -9.03 15.13
C VAL A 542 -37.32 -8.02 16.18
N ALA A 543 -37.30 -8.38 17.47
CA ALA A 543 -37.64 -7.47 18.55
C ALA A 543 -36.63 -6.32 18.75
N VAL A 544 -35.35 -6.52 18.40
CA VAL A 544 -34.30 -5.48 18.43
C VAL A 544 -34.46 -4.53 17.25
N SER A 545 -34.56 -5.05 16.02
CA SER A 545 -34.79 -4.24 14.81
C SER A 545 -36.05 -3.37 14.95
N VAL A 546 -37.21 -3.97 15.27
CA VAL A 546 -38.47 -3.22 15.49
C VAL A 546 -38.35 -2.17 16.60
N ALA A 547 -37.54 -2.39 17.64
CA ALA A 547 -37.33 -1.40 18.70
C ALA A 547 -36.49 -0.20 18.21
N ASP A 548 -35.52 -0.41 17.34
CA ASP A 548 -34.77 0.68 16.71
C ASP A 548 -35.66 1.51 15.78
N THR A 549 -36.36 0.84 14.86
CA THR A 549 -37.30 1.46 13.92
C THR A 549 -38.35 2.36 14.61
N LEU A 550 -38.87 1.94 15.77
CA LEU A 550 -39.80 2.74 16.57
C LEU A 550 -39.10 3.89 17.33
N ALA A 551 -37.83 3.71 17.72
CA ALA A 551 -37.04 4.75 18.38
C ALA A 551 -36.62 5.88 17.42
N GLU A 552 -36.23 5.55 16.18
CA GLU A 552 -35.91 6.53 15.14
C GLU A 552 -37.11 7.44 14.81
N ALA A 553 -38.30 6.85 14.69
CA ALA A 553 -39.56 7.59 14.51
C ALA A 553 -40.03 8.35 15.76
N GLY A 554 -39.32 8.22 16.89
CA GLY A 554 -39.58 8.97 18.12
C GLY A 554 -40.78 8.49 18.94
N GLU A 555 -41.15 7.20 18.87
CA GLU A 555 -42.26 6.66 19.65
C GLU A 555 -41.99 6.76 21.17
N PRO A 556 -42.91 7.37 21.96
CA PRO A 556 -42.64 7.72 23.35
C PRO A 556 -42.58 6.50 24.26
N GLY A 557 -41.36 6.18 24.72
CA GLY A 557 -41.09 5.10 25.68
C GLY A 557 -40.26 3.95 25.12
N VAL A 558 -39.92 3.99 23.83
CA VAL A 558 -38.92 3.10 23.22
C VAL A 558 -37.53 3.71 23.38
N GLN A 559 -36.51 2.89 23.58
CA GLN A 559 -35.10 3.29 23.53
C GLN A 559 -34.46 2.56 22.37
N ALA A 560 -33.63 3.26 21.59
CA ALA A 560 -32.82 2.62 20.56
C ALA A 560 -31.89 1.57 21.21
N PRO A 561 -31.72 0.39 20.59
CA PRO A 561 -30.76 -0.63 21.01
C PRO A 561 -29.30 -0.14 20.91
N ASP A 562 -28.38 -1.02 21.32
CA ASP A 562 -26.95 -0.84 21.08
C ASP A 562 -26.63 -1.12 19.61
N GLU A 563 -25.84 -0.25 18.97
CA GLU A 563 -25.51 -0.28 17.53
C GLU A 563 -24.97 -1.67 17.11
N GLY A 564 -24.01 -2.23 17.86
CA GLY A 564 -23.48 -3.56 17.59
C GLY A 564 -24.42 -4.73 17.93
N ALA A 565 -25.56 -4.48 18.59
CA ALA A 565 -26.63 -5.44 18.78
C ALA A 565 -27.70 -5.35 17.68
N LEU A 566 -27.85 -4.19 17.04
CA LEU A 566 -28.67 -3.97 15.85
C LEU A 566 -28.03 -4.63 14.63
N ASP A 567 -26.75 -4.39 14.34
CA ASP A 567 -26.01 -5.03 13.24
C ASP A 567 -26.16 -6.56 13.28
N GLN A 568 -25.96 -7.15 14.47
CA GLN A 568 -26.10 -8.58 14.71
C GLN A 568 -27.56 -9.07 14.66
N ALA A 569 -28.55 -8.20 14.77
CA ALA A 569 -29.95 -8.56 14.63
C ALA A 569 -30.35 -8.58 13.16
N GLU A 570 -29.99 -7.54 12.40
CA GLU A 570 -30.25 -7.41 10.96
C GLU A 570 -29.60 -8.55 10.17
N GLU A 571 -28.30 -8.82 10.36
CA GLU A 571 -27.59 -9.94 9.69
C GLU A 571 -28.29 -11.31 9.94
N ARG A 572 -28.89 -11.48 11.12
CA ARG A 572 -29.64 -12.70 11.49
C ARG A 572 -31.07 -12.75 10.96
N ILE A 573 -31.68 -11.61 10.68
CA ILE A 573 -32.99 -11.51 10.04
C ILE A 573 -32.81 -11.78 8.55
N ASP A 574 -31.94 -11.03 7.88
CA ASP A 574 -31.67 -11.14 6.45
C ASP A 574 -31.29 -12.56 6.02
N SER A 575 -30.31 -13.16 6.71
CA SER A 575 -29.87 -14.53 6.43
C SER A 575 -30.97 -15.57 6.67
N TYR A 576 -31.93 -15.31 7.56
CA TYR A 576 -33.04 -16.21 7.80
C TYR A 576 -34.15 -16.03 6.77
N GLU A 577 -34.44 -14.79 6.36
CA GLU A 577 -35.46 -14.47 5.37
C GLU A 577 -35.05 -14.95 3.98
N GLU A 578 -33.78 -14.77 3.57
CA GLU A 578 -33.27 -15.31 2.29
C GLU A 578 -33.42 -16.85 2.19
N GLU A 579 -33.29 -17.58 3.30
CA GLU A 579 -33.46 -19.03 3.34
C GLU A 579 -34.93 -19.49 3.45
N ASN A 580 -35.83 -18.70 4.04
CA ASN A 580 -37.13 -19.17 4.53
C ASN A 580 -38.35 -18.39 4.02
N CYS A 581 -38.18 -17.19 3.44
CA CYS A 581 -39.25 -16.38 2.85
C CYS A 581 -39.16 -16.41 1.29
N PRO A 582 -40.15 -16.99 0.58
CA PRO A 582 -40.06 -17.32 -0.85
C PRO A 582 -40.67 -16.30 -1.83
#